data_AF-A0A2T0SUT8-F1
#
_entry.id   AF-A0A2T0SUT8-F1
#
_cell.length_a   1.000
_cell.length_b   1.000
_cell.length_c   1.000
_cell.angle_alpha   90.00
_cell.angle_beta   90.00
_cell.angle_gamma   90.00
#
_symmetry.space_group_name_H-M   'P 1'
#
loop_
_entity.id
_entity.type
_entity.pdbx_description
1 polymer ?
#
loop_
_entity_poly.entity_id
_entity_poly.type
_entity_poly.pdbx_seq_one_letter_code
_entity_poly.pdbx_strand_id
1 'polypeptide(L)' 'MTLAEQVRAAQLPPPAARHRIRSEARVSLAEVAAELNVSAVTVQRWERGIFEPRREKAIAYRNLLEALQQATG' A
#
# COMPACT_ATOMS: atom_id res chain seq x y z
N MET A 1 8.68 18.27 -1.44
CA MET A 1 7.80 18.06 -0.27
C MET A 1 8.54 18.41 1.01
N THR A 2 7.93 19.22 1.87
CA THR A 2 8.38 19.42 3.25
C THR A 2 8.27 18.13 4.06
N LEU A 3 8.95 18.02 5.21
CA LEU A 3 8.84 16.86 6.09
C LEU A 3 7.37 16.60 6.52
N ALA A 4 6.63 17.68 6.83
CA ALA A 4 5.23 17.59 7.20
C ALA A 4 4.36 17.03 6.05
N GLU A 5 4.64 17.42 4.80
CA GLU A 5 3.97 16.86 3.62
C GLU A 5 4.29 15.38 3.45
N GLN A 6 5.55 14.96 3.65
CA GLN A 6 5.91 13.54 3.54
C GLN A 6 5.26 12.68 4.64
N VAL A 7 5.09 13.22 5.86
CA VAL A 7 4.38 12.52 6.93
C VAL A 7 2.90 12.33 6.58
N ARG A 8 2.22 13.37 6.09
CA ARG A 8 0.84 13.24 5.59
C ARG A 8 0.77 12.29 4.40
N ALA A 9 1.75 12.35 3.51
CA ALA A 9 1.84 11.49 2.33
C ALA A 9 2.01 9.99 2.68
N ALA A 10 2.53 9.67 3.87
CA ALA A 10 2.81 8.31 4.28
C ALA A 10 1.70 7.66 5.12
N GLN A 11 0.57 8.35 5.34
CA GLN A 11 -0.54 7.81 6.12
C GLN A 11 -1.27 6.75 5.30
N LEU A 12 -1.07 5.48 5.67
CA LEU A 12 -1.75 4.35 5.06
C LEU A 12 -3.12 4.10 5.72
N PRO A 13 -4.10 3.58 4.97
CA PRO A 13 -5.33 3.08 5.58
C PRO A 13 -5.01 1.89 6.51
N PRO A 14 -5.95 1.48 7.39
CA PRO A 14 -5.75 0.32 8.27
C PRO A 14 -5.37 -0.94 7.50
N PRO A 15 -4.55 -1.86 8.06
CA PRO A 15 -4.07 -3.05 7.34
C PRO A 15 -5.16 -3.87 6.65
N ALA A 16 -6.30 -4.08 7.32
CA ALA A 16 -7.45 -4.79 6.75
C ALA A 16 -8.06 -4.09 5.53
N ALA A 17 -8.07 -2.75 5.51
CA ALA A 17 -8.55 -1.98 4.36
C ALA A 17 -7.60 -2.12 3.16
N ARG A 18 -6.29 -2.17 3.39
CA ARG A 18 -5.28 -2.41 2.32
C ARG A 18 -5.54 -3.73 1.59
N HIS A 19 -5.73 -4.81 2.35
CA HIS A 19 -6.09 -6.12 1.83
C HIS A 19 -7.40 -6.07 1.02
N ARG A 20 -8.42 -5.40 1.55
CA ARG A 20 -9.73 -5.27 0.92
C ARG A 20 -9.63 -4.57 -0.42
N ILE A 21 -9.00 -3.39 -0.47
CA ILE A 21 -8.78 -2.61 -1.70
C ILE A 21 -8.10 -3.47 -2.77
N ARG A 22 -7.00 -4.13 -2.41
CA ARG A 22 -6.25 -4.99 -3.33
C ARG A 22 -7.12 -6.14 -3.84
N SER A 23 -7.86 -6.79 -2.96
CA SER A 23 -8.66 -7.97 -3.30
C SER A 23 -9.92 -7.63 -4.11
N GLU A 24 -10.58 -6.52 -3.82
CA GLU A 24 -11.71 -5.98 -4.63
C GLU A 24 -11.23 -5.61 -6.04
N ALA A 25 -10.00 -5.12 -6.17
CA ALA A 25 -9.34 -4.87 -7.45
C ALA A 25 -8.84 -6.14 -8.18
N ARG A 26 -9.01 -7.33 -7.59
CA ARG A 26 -8.49 -8.62 -8.10
C ARG A 26 -6.98 -8.62 -8.37
N VAL A 27 -6.23 -7.79 -7.64
CA VAL A 27 -4.77 -7.71 -7.76
C VAL A 27 -4.11 -8.67 -6.75
N SER A 28 -3.11 -9.42 -7.20
CA SER A 28 -2.35 -10.32 -6.36
C SER A 28 -1.31 -9.58 -5.50
N LEU A 29 -0.84 -10.23 -4.42
CA LEU A 29 0.29 -9.71 -3.64
C LEU A 29 1.57 -9.59 -4.48
N ALA A 30 1.74 -10.44 -5.49
CA ALA A 30 2.91 -10.44 -6.36
C ALA A 30 2.93 -9.23 -7.31
N GLU A 31 1.78 -8.84 -7.85
CA GLU A 31 1.66 -7.64 -8.70
C GLU A 31 1.92 -6.36 -7.90
N VAL A 32 1.32 -6.23 -6.70
CA VAL A 32 1.62 -5.11 -5.80
C VAL A 32 3.11 -5.08 -5.42
N ALA A 33 3.68 -6.24 -5.13
CA ALA A 33 5.08 -6.33 -4.76
C ALA A 33 6.03 -5.95 -5.91
N ALA A 34 5.71 -6.37 -7.14
CA ALA A 34 6.48 -6.01 -8.34
C ALA A 34 6.45 -4.49 -8.56
N GLU A 35 5.27 -3.88 -8.51
CA GLU A 35 5.09 -2.43 -8.64
C GLU A 35 5.90 -1.64 -7.58
N LEU A 36 5.88 -2.14 -6.34
CA LEU A 36 6.57 -1.49 -5.23
C LEU A 36 8.03 -1.92 -5.08
N ASN A 37 8.55 -2.78 -5.96
CA ASN A 37 9.89 -3.37 -5.88
C ASN A 37 10.23 -3.91 -4.47
N VAL A 38 9.36 -4.78 -3.96
CA VAL A 38 9.52 -5.53 -2.69
C VAL A 38 9.12 -7.00 -2.90
N SER A 39 9.19 -7.83 -1.88
CA SER A 39 8.66 -9.20 -1.96
C SER A 39 7.16 -9.26 -1.65
N ALA A 40 6.45 -10.23 -2.23
CA ALA A 40 5.03 -10.49 -1.91
C ALA A 40 4.80 -10.76 -0.42
N VAL A 41 5.77 -11.40 0.26
CA VAL A 41 5.75 -11.62 1.71
C VAL A 41 5.80 -10.29 2.48
N THR A 42 6.58 -9.31 2.01
CA THR A 42 6.62 -7.97 2.62
C THR A 42 5.25 -7.29 2.53
N VAL A 43 4.61 -7.31 1.36
CA VAL A 43 3.25 -6.75 1.19
C VAL A 43 2.25 -7.49 2.10
N GLN A 44 2.31 -8.82 2.16
CA GLN A 44 1.47 -9.60 3.06
C GLN A 44 1.63 -9.16 4.53
N ARG A 45 2.87 -8.93 4.98
CA ARG A 45 3.15 -8.49 6.36
C ARG A 45 2.63 -7.08 6.63
N TRP A 46 2.65 -6.18 5.64
CA TRP A 46 2.01 -4.86 5.74
C TRP A 46 0.49 -4.95 5.84
N GLU A 47 -0.15 -5.80 5.03
CA GLU A 47 -1.61 -6.01 5.07
C GLU A 47 -2.09 -6.72 6.35
N ARG A 48 -1.20 -7.48 6.99
CA ARG A 48 -1.45 -8.10 8.30
C ARG A 48 -1.11 -7.19 9.48
N GLY A 49 -0.54 -6.01 9.24
CA GLY A 49 -0.12 -5.09 10.30
C GLY A 49 1.05 -5.60 11.15
N ILE A 50 1.87 -6.53 10.63
CA ILE A 50 3.04 -7.07 11.36
C ILE A 50 4.12 -5.99 11.48
N PHE A 51 4.32 -5.20 10.42
CA PHE A 51 5.11 -3.99 10.44
C PHE A 51 4.63 -3.04 9.34
N GLU A 52 5.02 -1.77 9.44
CA GLU A 52 4.72 -0.75 8.44
C GLU A 52 5.89 -0.55 7.45
N PRO A 53 5.62 -0.20 6.19
CA PRO A 53 6.65 0.20 5.25
C PRO A 53 7.41 1.45 5.73
N ARG A 54 8.65 1.58 5.26
CA ARG A 54 9.37 2.86 5.37
C ARG A 54 8.65 3.95 4.58
N ARG A 55 8.85 5.21 4.98
CA ARG A 55 8.14 6.39 4.47
C ARG A 55 7.99 6.42 2.95
N GLU A 56 9.07 6.22 2.21
CA GLU A 56 9.03 6.20 0.73
C GLU A 56 8.07 5.13 0.18
N LYS A 57 8.16 3.89 0.70
CA LYS A 57 7.27 2.79 0.32
C LYS A 57 5.84 2.99 0.83
N ALA A 58 5.65 3.64 1.97
CA ALA A 58 4.33 3.98 2.48
C ALA A 58 3.60 4.95 1.54
N ILE A 59 4.31 5.98 1.05
CA ILE A 59 3.78 6.94 0.07
C ILE A 59 3.42 6.22 -1.23
N ALA A 60 4.35 5.42 -1.79
CA ALA A 60 4.11 4.68 -3.02
C ALA A 60 2.94 3.69 -2.90
N TYR A 61 2.90 2.94 -1.79
CA TYR A 61 1.83 1.98 -1.55
C TYR A 61 0.48 2.65 -1.38
N ARG A 62 0.41 3.78 -0.66
CA ARG A 62 -0.83 4.54 -0.53
C ARG A 62 -1.34 5.02 -1.89
N ASN A 63 -0.47 5.61 -2.71
CA ASN A 63 -0.86 6.08 -4.04
C ASN A 63 -1.37 4.93 -4.92
N LEU A 64 -0.74 3.76 -4.84
CA LEU A 64 -1.21 2.55 -5.53
C LEU A 64 -2.60 2.12 -5.02
N LEU A 65 -2.83 2.10 -3.71
CA LEU A 65 -4.13 1.74 -3.14
C LEU A 65 -5.24 2.73 -3.54
N GLU A 66 -4.94 4.04 -3.57
CA GLU A 66 -5.86 5.07 -4.05
C GLU A 66 -6.22 4.85 -5.52
N ALA A 67 -5.23 4.58 -6.38
CA ALA A 67 -5.47 4.29 -7.80
C ALA A 67 -6.31 3.01 -8.00
N LEU A 68 -6.06 1.96 -7.21
CA LEU A 68 -6.85 0.72 -7.26
C LEU A 68 -8.31 0.97 -6.83
N GLN A 69 -8.54 1.76 -5.77
CA GLN A 69 -9.90 2.14 -5.37
C GLN A 69 -10.63 2.92 -6.45
N GLN A 70 -9.95 3.85 -7.12
CA GLN A 70 -10.54 4.64 -8.21
C GLN A 70 -10.87 3.79 -9.45
N ALA A 71 -10.12 2.71 -9.68
CA ALA A 71 -10.34 1.82 -10.82
C ALA A 71 -11.49 0.82 -10.59
N THR A 72 -11.94 0.63 -9.35
CA THR A 72 -12.93 -0.41 -8.98
C THR A 72 -14.19 0.11 -8.28
N GLY A 73 -14.27 1.42 -8.02
CA GLY A 73 -15.48 2.12 -7.58
C GLY A 73 -16.31 2.62 -8.74
#